data_AF-A0A7M1XIV7-F1
#
_entry.id   AF-A0A7M1XIV7-F1
#
_cell.length_a   1.000
_cell.length_b   1.000
_cell.length_c   1.000
_cell.angle_alpha   90.00
_cell.angle_beta   90.00
_cell.angle_gamma   90.00
#
_symmetry.space_group_name_H-M   'P 1'
#
loop_
_entity.id
_entity.type
_entity.pdbx_description
1 polymer ?
#
loop_
_entity_poly.entity_id
_entity_poly.type
_entity_poly.pdbx_seq_one_letter_code
_entity_poly.pdbx_strand_id
1 'polypeptide(L)'
;MKINLNNTDRQKLDDILSQRDENYEVSQLWNNFLQDNFDALNKKGIEDLMDKEGLDEKTAVEEAFFNYLQLDSADPVIEKMKEDTLFGCLTPLKEKAFLDQPFNHIPVKKVVLGPYQLTYNYFEPYELFNDNDTMADSENNFAEKTHVSYFRSKVPYLMLMQKSEVWMSITPHEIHTMEKDIKNAKGRVLTLGLGLGYYAYEVSNKDEVTSVTIIEKDSKVIQLFEKNILPYFPHKEKIHIIKQDAFLYFERELQKEEYDYIFVDIYHTAEDALWMYLRFKSDEKKYHYKPCHYWIEESILCLFRRYVLAIIEEYFQGMTEEDYQVVEDEENKLFHDLFMILKDREFNSIDDIISLLKNDGLKELAKNF
;
A
#
# COMPACT_ATOMS: atom_id res chain seq x y z
N MET A 1 11.92 7.48 26.39
CA MET A 1 13.02 7.96 25.52
C MET A 1 13.84 8.97 26.29
N LYS A 2 15.01 9.36 25.80
CA LYS A 2 15.71 10.57 26.26
C LYS A 2 15.99 11.45 25.06
N ILE A 3 15.26 12.55 24.92
CA ILE A 3 15.36 13.45 23.77
C ILE A 3 15.99 14.76 24.21
N ASN A 4 17.19 15.05 23.71
CA ASN A 4 18.01 16.22 24.02
C ASN A 4 18.23 17.06 22.75
N LEU A 5 17.27 17.92 22.40
CA LEU A 5 17.36 18.79 21.21
C LEU A 5 17.69 20.23 21.58
N ASN A 6 18.50 20.88 20.74
CA ASN A 6 18.67 22.33 20.78
C ASN A 6 17.42 23.04 20.18
N ASN A 7 17.33 24.36 20.30
CA ASN A 7 16.15 25.11 19.82
C ASN A 7 15.91 24.98 18.30
N THR A 8 16.98 24.94 17.48
CA THR A 8 16.88 24.79 16.03
C THR A 8 16.38 23.38 15.67
N ASP A 9 16.94 22.36 16.30
CA ASP A 9 16.52 20.97 16.13
C ASP A 9 15.06 20.79 16.57
N ARG A 10 14.64 21.49 17.63
CA ARG A 10 13.25 21.47 18.09
C ARG A 10 12.30 22.08 17.06
N GLN A 11 12.65 23.23 16.47
CA GLN A 11 11.85 23.82 15.39
C GLN A 11 11.69 22.85 14.22
N LYS A 12 12.78 22.17 13.81
CA LYS A 12 12.71 21.20 12.72
C LYS A 12 11.83 19.99 13.05
N LEU A 13 11.84 19.53 14.30
CA LEU A 13 10.91 18.49 14.74
C LEU A 13 9.46 18.98 14.69
N ASP A 14 9.19 20.20 15.15
CA ASP A 14 7.84 20.79 15.11
C ASP A 14 7.34 20.91 13.65
N ASP A 15 8.21 21.25 12.70
CA ASP A 15 7.87 21.25 11.26
C ASP A 15 7.50 19.84 10.73
N ILE A 16 8.21 18.80 11.19
CA ILE A 16 7.92 17.39 10.82
C ILE A 16 6.59 16.93 11.43
N LEU A 17 6.31 17.31 12.68
CA LEU A 17 5.03 17.00 13.34
C LEU A 17 3.86 17.70 12.62
N SER A 18 4.05 18.96 12.24
CA SER A 18 3.04 19.68 11.45
C SER A 18 2.82 19.04 10.08
N GLN A 19 3.86 18.54 9.41
CA GLN A 19 3.73 17.82 8.14
C GLN A 19 2.99 16.49 8.31
N ARG A 20 3.22 15.76 9.42
CA ARG A 20 2.49 14.53 9.74
C ARG A 20 0.98 14.79 9.86
N ASP A 21 0.60 15.90 10.49
CA ASP A 21 -0.82 16.27 10.64
C ASP A 21 -1.46 16.56 9.27
N GLU A 22 -0.76 17.31 8.40
CA GLU A 22 -1.19 17.55 7.02
C GLU A 22 -1.30 16.24 6.22
N ASN A 23 -0.34 15.33 6.35
CA ASN A 23 -0.39 14.02 5.70
C ASN A 23 -1.62 13.21 6.16
N TYR A 24 -1.95 13.26 7.46
CA TYR A 24 -3.13 12.60 8.01
C TYR A 24 -4.41 13.21 7.46
N GLU A 25 -4.53 14.54 7.45
CA GLU A 25 -5.69 15.25 6.89
C GLU A 25 -5.90 14.91 5.40
N VAL A 26 -4.85 14.99 4.59
CA VAL A 26 -4.91 14.64 3.16
C VAL A 26 -5.30 13.18 2.96
N SER A 27 -4.76 12.27 3.77
CA SER A 27 -5.12 10.85 3.73
C SER A 27 -6.60 10.62 4.07
N GLN A 28 -7.16 11.34 5.04
CA GLN A 28 -8.59 11.27 5.35
C GLN A 28 -9.45 11.81 4.20
N LEU A 29 -9.05 12.92 3.58
CA LEU A 29 -9.76 13.46 2.40
C LEU A 29 -9.78 12.46 1.24
N TRP A 30 -8.63 11.83 0.96
CA TRP A 30 -8.56 10.79 -0.08
C TRP A 30 -9.39 9.56 0.26
N ASN A 31 -9.28 9.02 1.48
CA ASN A 31 -10.04 7.83 1.88
C ASN A 31 -11.55 8.08 1.79
N ASN A 32 -12.03 9.22 2.29
CA ASN A 32 -13.44 9.59 2.21
C ASN A 32 -13.93 9.75 0.76
N PHE A 33 -13.09 10.30 -0.12
CA PHE A 33 -13.44 10.45 -1.53
C PHE A 33 -13.43 9.09 -2.24
N LEU A 34 -12.34 8.32 -2.15
CA LEU A 34 -12.13 7.10 -2.93
C LEU A 34 -13.00 5.92 -2.44
N GLN A 35 -13.43 5.91 -1.18
CA GLN A 35 -14.27 4.83 -0.67
C GLN A 35 -15.73 4.96 -1.11
N ASP A 36 -16.29 6.17 -0.98
CA ASP A 36 -17.74 6.37 -1.13
C ASP A 36 -18.12 7.21 -2.37
N ASN A 37 -17.15 7.85 -3.02
CA ASN A 37 -17.40 8.89 -4.03
C ASN A 37 -16.42 8.85 -5.22
N PHE A 38 -15.75 7.72 -5.42
CA PHE A 38 -14.75 7.54 -6.48
C PHE A 38 -15.30 7.80 -7.90
N ASP A 39 -16.60 7.62 -8.10
CA ASP A 39 -17.34 7.83 -9.36
C ASP A 39 -18.08 9.20 -9.42
N ALA A 40 -17.83 10.10 -8.47
CA ALA A 40 -18.46 11.42 -8.43
C ALA A 40 -18.12 12.27 -9.67
N LEU A 41 -16.92 12.10 -10.20
CA LEU A 41 -16.49 12.71 -11.46
C LEU A 41 -16.95 11.85 -12.63
N ASN A 42 -17.45 12.50 -13.68
CA ASN A 42 -17.91 11.81 -14.88
C ASN A 42 -17.62 12.62 -16.13
N LYS A 43 -17.52 11.91 -17.26
CA LYS A 43 -17.22 12.48 -18.57
C LYS A 43 -18.03 13.73 -18.93
N LYS A 44 -19.34 13.71 -18.69
CA LYS A 44 -20.19 14.85 -19.05
C LYS A 44 -19.83 16.09 -18.22
N GLY A 45 -19.61 15.93 -16.92
CA GLY A 45 -19.20 17.03 -16.04
C GLY A 45 -17.86 17.65 -16.47
N ILE A 46 -16.89 16.81 -16.84
CA ILE A 46 -15.59 17.26 -17.31
C ILE A 46 -15.72 17.98 -18.67
N GLU A 47 -16.44 17.41 -19.63
CA GLU A 47 -16.69 18.05 -20.94
C GLU A 47 -17.42 19.39 -20.79
N ASP A 48 -18.40 19.49 -19.88
CA ASP A 48 -19.13 20.73 -19.58
C ASP A 48 -18.20 21.84 -19.05
N LEU A 49 -17.23 21.51 -18.17
CA LEU A 49 -16.23 22.45 -17.67
C LEU A 49 -15.27 22.91 -18.78
N MET A 50 -14.77 21.97 -19.57
CA MET A 50 -13.89 22.27 -20.70
C MET A 50 -14.58 23.19 -21.73
N ASP A 51 -15.82 22.90 -22.11
CA ASP A 51 -16.54 23.63 -23.14
C ASP A 51 -17.00 25.02 -22.68
N LYS A 52 -17.47 25.16 -21.43
CA LYS A 52 -18.05 26.42 -20.92
C LYS A 52 -17.00 27.38 -20.39
N GLU A 53 -15.96 26.84 -19.75
CA GLU A 53 -14.94 27.65 -19.07
C GLU A 53 -13.63 27.71 -19.87
N GLY A 54 -13.51 26.91 -20.95
CA GLY A 54 -12.33 26.90 -21.81
C GLY A 54 -11.11 26.27 -21.13
N LEU A 55 -11.32 25.44 -20.11
CA LEU A 55 -10.28 24.75 -19.37
C LEU A 55 -9.69 23.60 -20.21
N ASP A 56 -8.39 23.35 -20.05
CA ASP A 56 -7.82 22.09 -20.52
C ASP A 56 -8.32 20.92 -19.64
N GLU A 57 -8.23 19.69 -20.15
CA GLU A 57 -8.77 18.51 -19.47
C GLU A 57 -8.20 18.31 -18.06
N LYS A 58 -6.90 18.54 -17.86
CA LYS A 58 -6.28 18.35 -16.55
C LYS A 58 -6.89 19.33 -15.55
N THR A 59 -6.91 20.61 -15.91
CA THR A 59 -7.50 21.66 -15.08
C THR A 59 -8.99 21.40 -14.82
N ALA A 60 -9.76 20.95 -15.82
CA ALA A 60 -11.18 20.63 -15.64
C ALA A 60 -11.42 19.46 -14.65
N VAL A 61 -10.56 18.44 -14.66
CA VAL A 61 -10.65 17.30 -13.73
C VAL A 61 -10.28 17.72 -12.30
N GLU A 62 -9.22 18.51 -12.14
CA GLU A 62 -8.83 19.05 -10.82
C GLU A 62 -9.93 19.97 -10.27
N GLU A 63 -10.47 20.88 -11.08
CA GLU A 63 -11.59 21.75 -10.69
C GLU A 63 -12.86 20.95 -10.35
N ALA A 64 -13.18 19.90 -11.10
CA ALA A 64 -14.33 19.04 -10.77
C ALA A 64 -14.15 18.37 -9.40
N PHE A 65 -12.93 17.92 -9.08
CA PHE A 65 -12.59 17.32 -7.79
C PHE A 65 -12.70 18.32 -6.64
N PHE A 66 -12.12 19.52 -6.76
CA PHE A 66 -12.21 20.55 -5.72
C PHE A 66 -13.63 21.08 -5.54
N ASN A 67 -14.38 21.26 -6.63
CA ASN A 67 -15.79 21.62 -6.57
C ASN A 67 -16.64 20.57 -5.84
N TYR A 68 -16.34 19.28 -6.05
CA TYR A 68 -17.01 18.20 -5.34
C TYR A 68 -16.73 18.28 -3.82
N LEU A 69 -15.48 18.50 -3.44
CA LEU A 69 -15.08 18.67 -2.04
C LEU A 69 -15.50 20.01 -1.43
N GLN A 70 -16.02 20.94 -2.23
CA GLN A 70 -16.34 22.32 -1.83
C GLN A 70 -15.12 23.07 -1.29
N LEU A 71 -13.96 22.82 -1.90
CA LEU A 71 -12.70 23.47 -1.57
C LEU A 71 -12.33 24.45 -2.69
N ASP A 72 -11.80 25.61 -2.31
CA ASP A 72 -11.24 26.55 -3.27
C ASP A 72 -9.83 26.07 -3.67
N SER A 73 -9.65 25.75 -4.95
CA SER A 73 -8.40 25.23 -5.48
C SER A 73 -7.26 26.25 -5.40
N ALA A 74 -7.57 27.54 -5.22
CA ALA A 74 -6.65 28.65 -5.05
C ALA A 74 -6.48 29.09 -3.57
N ASP A 75 -7.08 28.38 -2.61
CA ASP A 75 -6.80 28.62 -1.19
C ASP A 75 -5.32 28.29 -0.90
N PRO A 76 -4.55 29.18 -0.22
CA PRO A 76 -3.14 28.95 0.06
C PRO A 76 -2.83 27.65 0.82
N VAL A 77 -3.76 27.15 1.65
CA VAL A 77 -3.62 25.85 2.34
C VAL A 77 -3.72 24.71 1.34
N ILE A 78 -4.66 24.80 0.38
CA ILE A 78 -4.83 23.80 -0.68
C ILE A 78 -3.66 23.84 -1.67
N GLU A 79 -3.16 25.03 -2.02
CA GLU A 79 -1.93 25.17 -2.82
C GLU A 79 -0.75 24.48 -2.14
N LYS A 80 -0.59 24.66 -0.82
CA LYS A 80 0.45 23.98 -0.05
C LYS A 80 0.27 22.45 -0.06
N MET A 81 -0.95 21.95 0.19
CA MET A 81 -1.23 20.50 0.12
C MET A 81 -0.96 19.92 -1.28
N LYS A 82 -1.25 20.65 -2.36
CA LYS A 82 -0.89 20.24 -3.72
C LYS A 82 0.62 20.07 -3.88
N GLU A 83 1.40 21.03 -3.40
CA GLU A 83 2.86 21.04 -3.53
C GLU A 83 3.53 19.95 -2.68
N ASP A 84 3.11 19.81 -1.42
CA ASP A 84 3.74 18.91 -0.46
C ASP A 84 3.32 17.45 -0.68
N THR A 85 2.03 17.20 -0.91
CA THR A 85 1.43 15.85 -0.84
C THR A 85 0.79 15.37 -2.16
N LEU A 86 0.86 16.18 -3.23
CA LEU A 86 0.14 15.95 -4.50
C LEU A 86 -1.39 15.94 -4.36
N PHE A 87 -1.94 16.56 -3.31
CA PHE A 87 -3.39 16.56 -3.11
C PHE A 87 -4.13 17.23 -4.28
N GLY A 88 -5.11 16.54 -4.86
CA GLY A 88 -5.83 16.99 -6.05
C GLY A 88 -4.98 17.12 -7.32
N CYS A 89 -3.74 16.64 -7.35
CA CYS A 89 -2.91 16.59 -8.57
C CYS A 89 -3.22 15.32 -9.35
N LEU A 90 -4.20 15.40 -10.26
CA LEU A 90 -4.79 14.23 -10.92
C LEU A 90 -4.12 13.95 -12.27
N THR A 91 -3.72 12.69 -12.49
CA THR A 91 -2.99 12.31 -13.72
C THR A 91 -3.78 11.28 -14.56
N PRO A 92 -4.02 11.54 -15.86
CA PRO A 92 -4.65 10.54 -16.72
C PRO A 92 -3.69 9.39 -17.03
N LEU A 93 -4.17 8.15 -16.87
CA LEU A 93 -3.45 6.97 -17.35
C LEU A 93 -3.81 6.62 -18.78
N LYS A 94 -2.86 5.98 -19.47
CA LYS A 94 -3.07 5.47 -20.83
C LYS A 94 -3.77 4.11 -20.73
N GLU A 95 -5.03 4.04 -21.13
CA GLU A 95 -5.84 2.81 -21.07
C GLU A 95 -5.16 1.65 -21.78
N LYS A 96 -4.55 1.93 -22.94
CA LYS A 96 -3.82 0.92 -23.71
C LYS A 96 -2.67 0.29 -22.94
N ALA A 97 -1.94 1.06 -22.12
CA ALA A 97 -0.82 0.53 -21.35
C ALA A 97 -1.26 -0.47 -20.27
N PHE A 98 -2.47 -0.27 -19.72
CA PHE A 98 -3.10 -1.22 -18.80
C PHE A 98 -3.73 -2.40 -19.55
N LEU A 99 -4.51 -2.14 -20.60
CA LEU A 99 -5.21 -3.18 -21.35
C LEU A 99 -4.27 -4.17 -22.06
N ASP A 100 -3.12 -3.71 -22.55
CA ASP A 100 -2.16 -4.54 -23.27
C ASP A 100 -1.31 -5.44 -22.34
N GLN A 101 -1.48 -5.35 -21.02
CA GLN A 101 -0.78 -6.21 -20.05
C GLN A 101 -1.12 -7.68 -20.32
N PRO A 102 -0.14 -8.60 -20.48
CA PRO A 102 -0.42 -9.98 -20.88
C PRO A 102 -1.41 -10.71 -19.97
N PHE A 103 -1.36 -10.45 -18.65
CA PHE A 103 -2.31 -11.02 -17.69
C PHE A 103 -3.76 -10.62 -17.98
N ASN A 104 -4.00 -9.41 -18.47
CA ASN A 104 -5.35 -8.90 -18.77
C ASN A 104 -6.01 -9.61 -19.97
N HIS A 105 -5.25 -10.39 -20.73
CA HIS A 105 -5.76 -11.21 -21.84
C HIS A 105 -6.19 -12.63 -21.42
N ILE A 106 -6.08 -13.02 -20.15
CA ILE A 106 -6.57 -14.30 -19.66
C ILE A 106 -8.11 -14.32 -19.77
N PRO A 107 -8.72 -15.23 -20.56
CA PRO A 107 -10.14 -15.19 -20.88
C PRO A 107 -10.98 -15.80 -19.75
N VAL A 108 -11.12 -15.06 -18.65
CA VAL A 108 -11.90 -15.49 -17.50
C VAL A 108 -13.40 -15.32 -17.78
N LYS A 109 -14.20 -16.32 -17.44
CA LYS A 109 -15.66 -16.20 -17.43
C LYS A 109 -16.13 -15.90 -16.01
N LYS A 110 -17.32 -15.30 -15.88
CA LYS A 110 -17.96 -15.17 -14.57
C LYS A 110 -18.15 -16.55 -13.94
N VAL A 111 -17.56 -16.78 -12.78
CA VAL A 111 -17.65 -18.04 -12.02
C VAL A 111 -17.97 -17.74 -10.57
N VAL A 112 -18.92 -18.49 -10.01
CA VAL A 112 -19.32 -18.39 -8.60
C VAL A 112 -18.93 -19.68 -7.87
N LEU A 113 -18.26 -19.55 -6.73
CA LEU A 113 -17.89 -20.66 -5.86
C LEU A 113 -18.08 -20.29 -4.39
N GLY A 114 -19.20 -20.73 -3.81
CA GLY A 114 -19.56 -20.36 -2.44
C GLY A 114 -19.76 -18.85 -2.30
N PRO A 115 -19.06 -18.15 -1.38
CA PRO A 115 -19.18 -16.70 -1.25
C PRO A 115 -18.42 -15.95 -2.35
N TYR A 116 -17.61 -16.63 -3.16
CA TYR A 116 -16.73 -15.98 -4.11
C TYR A 116 -17.35 -15.86 -5.50
N GLN A 117 -17.14 -14.73 -6.16
CA GLN A 117 -17.47 -14.51 -7.56
C GLN A 117 -16.28 -13.91 -8.30
N LEU A 118 -15.66 -14.70 -9.18
CA LEU A 118 -14.63 -14.24 -10.11
C LEU A 118 -15.34 -13.63 -11.33
N THR A 119 -15.07 -12.36 -11.64
CA THR A 119 -15.75 -11.60 -12.70
C THR A 119 -14.89 -10.43 -13.18
N TYR A 120 -15.34 -9.73 -14.21
CA TYR A 120 -14.83 -8.39 -14.52
C TYR A 120 -15.69 -7.32 -13.88
N ASN A 121 -15.04 -6.22 -13.51
CA ASN A 121 -15.65 -4.92 -13.26
C ASN A 121 -14.99 -3.87 -14.15
N TYR A 122 -15.37 -2.61 -14.02
CA TYR A 122 -14.95 -1.54 -14.93
C TYR A 122 -14.68 -0.26 -14.16
N PHE A 123 -13.63 0.46 -14.55
CA PHE A 123 -13.52 1.89 -14.29
C PHE A 123 -14.42 2.63 -15.28
N GLU A 124 -15.29 3.51 -14.78
CA GLU A 124 -16.01 4.45 -15.64
C GLU A 124 -15.11 5.63 -16.06
N PRO A 125 -15.41 6.31 -17.19
CA PRO A 125 -14.64 7.48 -17.60
C PRO A 125 -14.61 8.57 -16.53
N TYR A 126 -13.40 9.00 -16.17
CA TYR A 126 -13.09 9.99 -15.14
C TYR A 126 -13.38 9.56 -13.69
N GLU A 127 -13.65 8.29 -13.47
CA GLU A 127 -13.60 7.68 -12.14
C GLU A 127 -12.17 7.76 -11.59
N LEU A 128 -12.02 8.22 -10.35
CA LEU A 128 -10.70 8.37 -9.72
C LEU A 128 -10.34 7.09 -8.95
N PHE A 129 -9.07 6.71 -9.03
CA PHE A 129 -8.53 5.60 -8.27
C PHE A 129 -7.08 5.91 -7.86
N ASN A 130 -6.66 5.36 -6.72
CA ASN A 130 -5.24 5.31 -6.39
C ASN A 130 -4.55 4.38 -7.40
N ASP A 131 -3.45 4.82 -8.01
CA ASP A 131 -2.70 4.01 -8.99
C ASP A 131 -1.31 3.59 -8.53
N ASN A 132 -0.87 3.96 -7.32
CA ASN A 132 0.45 3.56 -6.82
C ASN A 132 0.56 3.60 -5.27
N ASP A 133 1.70 3.20 -4.74
CA ASP A 133 1.99 3.26 -3.31
C ASP A 133 2.08 4.72 -2.82
N THR A 134 1.66 4.99 -1.58
CA THR A 134 1.90 6.29 -0.93
C THR A 134 3.35 6.36 -0.48
N MET A 135 4.09 7.36 -0.97
CA MET A 135 5.52 7.52 -0.70
C MET A 135 5.80 8.76 0.15
N ALA A 136 6.72 8.67 1.10
CA ALA A 136 7.15 9.83 1.88
C ALA A 136 8.41 10.49 1.31
N ASP A 137 8.39 11.82 1.21
CA ASP A 137 9.53 12.63 0.76
C ASP A 137 10.44 12.97 1.95
N SER A 138 11.54 12.24 2.11
CA SER A 138 12.46 12.44 3.24
C SER A 138 13.16 13.80 3.27
N GLU A 139 13.18 14.51 2.15
CA GLU A 139 13.78 15.84 2.05
C GLU A 139 12.75 16.95 2.33
N ASN A 140 11.46 16.65 2.19
CA ASN A 140 10.35 17.55 2.51
C ASN A 140 9.57 17.08 3.75
N ASN A 141 10.24 17.00 4.91
CA ASN A 141 9.60 16.68 6.20
C ASN A 141 8.79 15.37 6.22
N PHE A 142 9.08 14.43 5.33
CA PHE A 142 8.29 13.20 5.12
C PHE A 142 6.86 13.48 4.64
N ALA A 143 6.64 14.53 3.85
CA ALA A 143 5.38 14.77 3.16
C ALA A 143 4.99 13.54 2.33
N GLU A 144 3.76 13.08 2.49
CA GLU A 144 3.27 11.84 1.89
C GLU A 144 2.56 12.12 0.58
N LYS A 145 3.04 11.49 -0.49
CA LYS A 145 2.56 11.69 -1.86
C LYS A 145 1.74 10.49 -2.29
N THR A 146 0.45 10.71 -2.49
CA THR A 146 -0.50 9.69 -2.98
C THR A 146 -0.84 10.00 -4.42
N HIS A 147 -0.66 9.02 -5.30
CA HIS A 147 -0.92 9.18 -6.73
C HIS A 147 -2.36 8.77 -7.04
N VAL A 148 -3.13 9.71 -7.58
CA VAL A 148 -4.52 9.46 -7.96
C VAL A 148 -4.69 9.75 -9.45
N SER A 149 -5.33 8.81 -10.11
CA SER A 149 -5.43 8.76 -11.56
C SER A 149 -6.83 8.45 -12.03
N TYR A 150 -7.03 8.62 -13.34
CA TYR A 150 -8.29 8.35 -14.02
C TYR A 150 -8.06 7.85 -15.44
N PHE A 151 -9.07 7.20 -16.01
CA PHE A 151 -9.14 6.85 -17.43
C PHE A 151 -10.13 7.74 -18.15
N ARG A 152 -9.91 8.02 -19.44
CA ARG A 152 -10.84 8.82 -20.28
C ARG A 152 -11.96 7.98 -20.88
N SER A 153 -11.80 6.67 -20.84
CA SER A 153 -12.73 5.69 -21.39
C SER A 153 -12.96 4.56 -20.39
N LYS A 154 -14.01 3.79 -20.63
CA LYS A 154 -14.38 2.67 -19.78
C LYS A 154 -13.35 1.54 -19.90
N VAL A 155 -12.76 1.13 -18.78
CA VAL A 155 -11.67 0.13 -18.74
C VAL A 155 -12.06 -1.08 -17.89
N PRO A 156 -12.15 -2.30 -18.46
CA PRO A 156 -12.39 -3.51 -17.68
C PRO A 156 -11.17 -3.93 -16.86
N TYR A 157 -11.40 -4.50 -15.69
CA TYR A 157 -10.39 -5.17 -14.89
C TYR A 157 -10.94 -6.45 -14.24
N LEU A 158 -10.06 -7.43 -14.01
CA LEU A 158 -10.43 -8.69 -13.36
C LEU A 158 -10.56 -8.46 -11.84
N MET A 159 -11.59 -9.04 -11.23
CA MET A 159 -11.75 -9.01 -9.79
C MET A 159 -12.38 -10.29 -9.24
N LEU A 160 -12.13 -10.53 -7.96
CA LEU A 160 -12.81 -11.52 -7.14
C LEU A 160 -13.62 -10.78 -6.09
N MET A 161 -14.93 -11.04 -6.06
CA MET A 161 -15.80 -10.60 -4.98
C MET A 161 -15.87 -11.66 -3.90
N GLN A 162 -15.99 -11.25 -2.65
CA GLN A 162 -16.44 -12.10 -1.55
C GLN A 162 -17.76 -11.53 -1.03
N LYS A 163 -18.87 -12.23 -1.29
CA LYS A 163 -20.25 -11.73 -1.11
C LYS A 163 -20.49 -10.49 -1.99
N SER A 164 -20.67 -9.31 -1.37
CA SER A 164 -20.88 -8.02 -2.04
C SER A 164 -19.63 -7.17 -2.15
N GLU A 165 -18.57 -7.53 -1.43
CA GLU A 165 -17.36 -6.72 -1.34
C GLU A 165 -16.33 -7.18 -2.36
N VAL A 166 -15.54 -6.24 -2.88
CA VAL A 166 -14.33 -6.55 -3.64
C VAL A 166 -13.35 -7.19 -2.65
N TRP A 167 -12.89 -8.39 -2.98
CA TRP A 167 -11.88 -9.10 -2.18
C TRP A 167 -10.48 -8.88 -2.75
N MET A 168 -10.34 -8.88 -4.08
CA MET A 168 -9.08 -8.58 -4.78
C MET A 168 -9.38 -8.20 -6.23
N SER A 169 -8.52 -7.38 -6.82
CA SER A 169 -8.62 -6.88 -8.19
C SER A 169 -7.25 -6.86 -8.86
N ILE A 170 -7.22 -6.73 -10.19
CA ILE A 170 -6.03 -6.35 -10.94
C ILE A 170 -6.24 -4.93 -11.45
N THR A 171 -5.87 -3.94 -10.66
CA THR A 171 -5.94 -2.52 -11.04
C THR A 171 -4.56 -1.99 -11.45
N PRO A 172 -4.45 -0.76 -11.97
CA PRO A 172 -3.15 -0.10 -12.14
C PRO A 172 -2.32 -0.06 -10.85
N HIS A 173 -2.94 0.09 -9.68
CA HIS A 173 -2.25 0.07 -8.39
C HIS A 173 -1.49 -1.24 -8.18
N GLU A 174 -2.14 -2.39 -8.33
CA GLU A 174 -1.51 -3.71 -8.20
C GLU A 174 -0.34 -3.88 -9.19
N ILE A 175 -0.48 -3.37 -10.41
CA ILE A 175 0.57 -3.46 -11.44
C ILE A 175 1.78 -2.60 -11.09
N HIS A 176 1.57 -1.34 -10.73
CA HIS A 176 2.65 -0.41 -10.42
C HIS A 176 3.36 -0.76 -9.11
N THR A 177 2.60 -1.09 -8.06
CA THR A 177 3.15 -1.41 -6.72
C THR A 177 3.98 -2.69 -6.72
N MET A 178 3.70 -3.66 -7.60
CA MET A 178 4.46 -4.90 -7.70
C MET A 178 5.63 -4.84 -8.70
N GLU A 179 5.76 -3.79 -9.53
CA GLU A 179 6.74 -3.71 -10.64
C GLU A 179 8.18 -3.96 -10.14
N LYS A 180 8.57 -3.30 -9.05
CA LYS A 180 9.90 -3.43 -8.44
C LYS A 180 10.18 -4.87 -8.01
N ASP A 181 9.23 -5.52 -7.35
CA ASP A 181 9.41 -6.87 -6.81
C ASP A 181 9.37 -7.93 -7.91
N ILE A 182 8.52 -7.76 -8.93
CA ILE A 182 8.52 -8.58 -10.14
C ILE A 182 9.87 -8.49 -10.84
N LYS A 183 10.42 -7.28 -10.99
CA LYS A 183 11.72 -7.07 -11.62
C LYS A 183 12.87 -7.74 -10.86
N ASN A 184 12.83 -7.72 -9.52
CA ASN A 184 13.91 -8.26 -8.69
C ASN A 184 13.80 -9.77 -8.42
N ALA A 185 12.61 -10.35 -8.54
CA ALA A 185 12.37 -11.77 -8.32
C ALA A 185 13.19 -12.65 -9.28
N LYS A 186 13.87 -13.66 -8.73
CA LYS A 186 14.70 -14.63 -9.45
C LYS A 186 14.86 -15.91 -8.63
N GLY A 187 15.28 -16.99 -9.26
CA GLY A 187 15.53 -18.28 -8.63
C GLY A 187 14.25 -18.96 -8.14
N ARG A 188 14.29 -19.55 -6.95
CA ARG A 188 13.11 -20.13 -6.28
C ARG A 188 12.36 -19.03 -5.56
N VAL A 189 11.19 -18.67 -6.08
CA VAL A 189 10.36 -17.59 -5.52
C VAL A 189 9.29 -18.19 -4.60
N LEU A 190 9.12 -17.59 -3.42
CA LEU A 190 7.99 -17.81 -2.53
C LEU A 190 7.11 -16.56 -2.55
N THR A 191 5.81 -16.73 -2.69
CA THR A 191 4.83 -15.69 -2.42
C THR A 191 3.85 -16.17 -1.34
N LEU A 192 3.71 -15.38 -0.29
CA LEU A 192 2.67 -15.58 0.72
C LEU A 192 1.44 -14.81 0.25
N GLY A 193 0.35 -15.53 0.03
CA GLY A 193 -0.85 -15.02 -0.64
C GLY A 193 -0.85 -15.32 -2.14
N LEU A 194 -2.01 -15.76 -2.63
CA LEU A 194 -2.21 -16.06 -4.05
C LEU A 194 -2.68 -14.84 -4.85
N GLY A 195 -3.50 -13.98 -4.23
CA GLY A 195 -4.24 -12.95 -4.97
C GLY A 195 -5.03 -13.57 -6.14
N LEU A 196 -5.12 -12.84 -7.24
CA LEU A 196 -5.61 -13.38 -8.53
C LEU A 196 -4.50 -14.10 -9.32
N GLY A 197 -3.27 -14.13 -8.79
CA GLY A 197 -2.10 -14.74 -9.40
C GLY A 197 -1.31 -13.82 -10.34
N TYR A 198 -1.53 -12.50 -10.33
CA TYR A 198 -0.79 -11.55 -11.17
C TYR A 198 0.71 -11.59 -10.91
N TYR A 199 1.14 -11.41 -9.66
CA TYR A 199 2.57 -11.53 -9.30
C TYR A 199 3.16 -12.87 -9.77
N ALA A 200 2.49 -13.98 -9.43
CA ALA A 200 2.93 -15.32 -9.79
C ALA A 200 3.03 -15.53 -11.31
N TYR A 201 2.09 -14.96 -12.08
CA TYR A 201 2.13 -14.97 -13.55
C TYR A 201 3.38 -14.27 -14.05
N GLU A 202 3.58 -13.01 -13.67
CA GLU A 202 4.69 -12.18 -14.14
C GLU A 202 6.04 -12.81 -13.78
N VAL A 203 6.22 -13.25 -12.53
CA VAL A 203 7.49 -13.86 -12.13
C VAL A 203 7.72 -15.23 -12.78
N SER A 204 6.68 -16.02 -13.03
CA SER A 204 6.84 -17.33 -13.70
C SER A 204 7.30 -17.19 -15.15
N ASN A 205 6.98 -16.08 -15.81
CA ASN A 205 7.41 -15.79 -17.19
C ASN A 205 8.89 -15.37 -17.30
N LYS A 206 9.58 -15.16 -16.18
CA LYS A 206 10.99 -14.80 -16.17
C LYS A 206 11.87 -16.04 -16.32
N ASP A 207 12.87 -15.95 -17.20
CA ASP A 207 13.83 -17.03 -17.43
C ASP A 207 14.67 -17.32 -16.18
N GLU A 208 15.01 -16.28 -15.41
CA GLU A 208 15.77 -16.41 -14.17
C GLU A 208 14.98 -17.02 -13.00
N VAL A 209 13.65 -17.15 -13.11
CA VAL A 209 12.80 -17.78 -12.09
C VAL A 209 12.60 -19.26 -12.42
N THR A 210 12.99 -20.12 -11.48
CA THR A 210 12.97 -21.58 -11.64
C THR A 210 11.70 -22.24 -11.11
N SER A 211 11.10 -21.67 -10.06
CA SER A 211 9.83 -22.12 -9.48
C SER A 211 9.18 -21.00 -8.68
N VAL A 212 7.86 -21.05 -8.55
CA VAL A 212 7.05 -20.12 -7.75
C VAL A 212 6.20 -20.96 -6.81
N THR A 213 6.51 -20.91 -5.52
CA THR A 213 5.67 -21.51 -4.46
C THR A 213 4.70 -20.45 -3.93
N ILE A 214 3.43 -20.79 -3.87
CA ILE A 214 2.35 -19.92 -3.40
C ILE A 214 1.74 -20.53 -2.15
N ILE A 215 1.69 -19.74 -1.07
CA ILE A 215 1.00 -20.15 0.17
C ILE A 215 -0.35 -19.45 0.22
N GLU A 216 -1.43 -20.23 0.22
CA GLU A 216 -2.80 -19.71 0.29
C GLU A 216 -3.65 -20.54 1.24
N LYS A 217 -4.40 -19.89 2.13
CA LYS A 217 -5.20 -20.60 3.15
C LYS A 217 -6.57 -21.01 2.62
N ASP A 218 -7.16 -20.22 1.71
CA ASP A 218 -8.52 -20.43 1.24
C ASP A 218 -8.57 -21.40 0.04
N SER A 219 -9.06 -22.61 0.31
CA SER A 219 -9.22 -23.64 -0.74
C SER A 219 -10.15 -23.26 -1.88
N LYS A 220 -11.10 -22.35 -1.69
CA LYS A 220 -11.99 -21.89 -2.77
C LYS A 220 -11.26 -20.90 -3.68
N VAL A 221 -10.43 -20.03 -3.11
CA VAL A 221 -9.56 -19.12 -3.88
C VAL A 221 -8.57 -19.94 -4.72
N ILE A 222 -7.90 -20.92 -4.10
CA ILE A 222 -7.04 -21.89 -4.84
C ILE A 222 -7.81 -22.57 -5.96
N GLN A 223 -9.00 -23.12 -5.67
CA GLN A 223 -9.80 -23.82 -6.67
C GLN A 223 -10.24 -22.92 -7.82
N LEU A 224 -10.58 -21.66 -7.56
CA LEU A 224 -10.94 -20.69 -8.59
C LEU A 224 -9.74 -20.39 -9.49
N PHE A 225 -8.57 -20.15 -8.90
CA PHE A 225 -7.34 -19.88 -9.63
C PHE A 225 -6.92 -21.08 -10.49
N GLU A 226 -6.81 -22.27 -9.91
CA GLU A 226 -6.37 -23.49 -10.61
C GLU A 226 -7.27 -23.86 -11.80
N LYS A 227 -8.57 -23.60 -11.70
CA LYS A 227 -9.54 -23.94 -12.75
C LYS A 227 -9.70 -22.87 -13.82
N ASN A 228 -9.57 -21.60 -13.48
CA ASN A 228 -10.00 -20.50 -14.35
C ASN A 228 -8.86 -19.57 -14.79
N ILE A 229 -7.71 -19.59 -14.11
CA ILE A 229 -6.59 -18.66 -14.36
C ILE A 229 -5.32 -19.43 -14.71
N LEU A 230 -4.84 -20.31 -13.82
CA LEU A 230 -3.61 -21.09 -13.99
C LEU A 230 -3.50 -21.86 -15.33
N PRO A 231 -4.59 -22.41 -15.93
CA PRO A 231 -4.48 -23.12 -17.19
C PRO A 231 -3.95 -22.27 -18.35
N TYR A 232 -4.04 -20.94 -18.24
CA TYR A 232 -3.59 -19.96 -19.22
C TYR A 232 -2.17 -19.44 -18.98
N PHE A 233 -1.50 -19.84 -17.89
CA PHE A 233 -0.12 -19.45 -17.63
C PHE A 233 0.81 -20.14 -18.64
N PRO A 234 1.70 -19.40 -19.32
CA PRO A 234 2.69 -19.99 -20.22
C PRO A 234 3.61 -21.00 -19.53
N HIS A 235 3.96 -20.72 -18.27
CA HIS A 235 4.87 -21.50 -17.43
C HIS A 235 4.20 -22.08 -16.19
N LYS A 236 2.97 -22.62 -16.34
CA LYS A 236 2.19 -23.18 -15.22
C LYS A 236 2.92 -24.30 -14.47
N GLU A 237 3.87 -24.98 -15.12
CA GLU A 237 4.73 -26.01 -14.51
C GLU A 237 5.64 -25.47 -13.40
N LYS A 238 5.94 -24.16 -13.41
CA LYS A 238 6.71 -23.50 -12.35
C LYS A 238 5.88 -23.23 -11.09
N ILE A 239 4.55 -23.30 -11.18
CA ILE A 239 3.65 -22.92 -10.09
C ILE A 239 3.39 -24.11 -9.16
N HIS A 240 3.62 -23.90 -7.87
CA HIS A 240 3.34 -24.86 -6.81
C HIS A 240 2.51 -24.19 -5.72
N ILE A 241 1.32 -24.72 -5.43
CA ILE A 241 0.42 -24.12 -4.43
C ILE A 241 0.40 -25.03 -3.20
N ILE A 242 0.64 -24.44 -2.03
CA ILE A 242 0.53 -25.11 -0.74
C ILE A 242 -0.64 -24.48 0.01
N LYS A 243 -1.65 -25.31 0.30
CA LYS A 243 -2.80 -24.85 1.10
C LYS A 243 -2.42 -24.76 2.57
N GLN A 244 -2.03 -23.58 3.03
CA GLN A 244 -1.65 -23.35 4.42
C GLN A 244 -1.82 -21.89 4.83
N ASP A 245 -1.87 -21.64 6.13
CA ASP A 245 -1.74 -20.29 6.69
C ASP A 245 -0.30 -19.77 6.52
N ALA A 246 -0.17 -18.51 6.08
CA ALA A 246 1.11 -17.90 5.78
C ALA A 246 2.04 -17.82 7.00
N PHE A 247 1.53 -17.45 8.18
CA PHE A 247 2.35 -17.39 9.39
C PHE A 247 2.78 -18.78 9.85
N LEU A 248 1.88 -19.77 9.80
CA LEU A 248 2.24 -21.15 10.14
C LEU A 248 3.32 -21.71 9.22
N TYR A 249 3.25 -21.43 7.91
CA TYR A 249 4.29 -21.81 6.96
C TYR A 249 5.61 -21.10 7.26
N PHE A 250 5.55 -19.78 7.46
CA PHE A 250 6.72 -18.94 7.74
C PHE A 250 7.47 -19.37 9.01
N GLU A 251 6.76 -19.73 10.08
CA GLU A 251 7.36 -20.14 11.35
C GLU A 251 7.91 -21.58 11.32
N ARG A 252 7.25 -22.52 10.63
CA ARG A 252 7.48 -23.96 10.82
C ARG A 252 8.12 -24.68 9.64
N GLU A 253 8.01 -24.11 8.46
CA GLU A 253 8.34 -24.78 7.22
C GLU A 253 9.36 -24.01 6.38
N LEU A 254 9.38 -22.68 6.46
CA LEU A 254 10.31 -21.87 5.70
C LEU A 254 11.78 -22.27 5.91
N GLN A 255 12.19 -22.68 7.12
CA GLN A 255 13.56 -23.17 7.40
C GLN A 255 13.96 -24.44 6.64
N LYS A 256 12.98 -25.21 6.12
CA LYS A 256 13.22 -26.50 5.47
C LYS A 256 13.43 -26.35 3.96
N GLU A 257 13.12 -25.19 3.42
CA GLU A 257 13.14 -24.89 2.00
C GLU A 257 14.07 -23.69 1.75
N GLU A 258 14.81 -23.70 0.65
CA GLU A 258 15.60 -22.55 0.24
C GLU A 258 14.85 -21.75 -0.82
N TYR A 259 14.60 -20.47 -0.54
CA TYR A 259 14.05 -19.51 -1.49
C TYR A 259 15.07 -18.40 -1.76
N ASP A 260 15.07 -17.91 -2.99
CA ASP A 260 15.92 -16.82 -3.46
C ASP A 260 15.22 -15.47 -3.38
N TYR A 261 13.89 -15.48 -3.41
CA TYR A 261 13.03 -14.31 -3.26
C TYR A 261 11.78 -14.68 -2.47
N ILE A 262 11.42 -13.88 -1.45
CA ILE A 262 10.22 -14.07 -0.66
C ILE A 262 9.40 -12.79 -0.74
N PHE A 263 8.18 -12.91 -1.26
CA PHE A 263 7.22 -11.82 -1.39
C PHE A 263 6.00 -12.08 -0.49
N VAL A 264 5.50 -11.04 0.17
CA VAL A 264 4.41 -11.12 1.15
C VAL A 264 3.27 -10.21 0.72
N ASP A 265 2.11 -10.80 0.46
CA ASP A 265 0.90 -10.13 -0.03
C ASP A 265 -0.35 -10.85 0.53
N ILE A 266 -0.65 -10.60 1.81
CA ILE A 266 -1.73 -11.30 2.55
C ILE A 266 -2.74 -10.37 3.25
N TYR A 267 -2.75 -9.10 2.86
CA TYR A 267 -3.51 -7.99 3.44
C TYR A 267 -4.11 -7.14 2.32
N HIS A 268 -4.94 -6.14 2.66
CA HIS A 268 -5.66 -5.31 1.67
C HIS A 268 -5.25 -3.83 1.69
N THR A 269 -4.73 -3.35 2.81
CA THR A 269 -4.49 -1.93 3.12
C THR A 269 -3.23 -1.78 3.98
N ALA A 270 -2.72 -0.56 4.17
CA ALA A 270 -1.58 -0.36 5.06
C ALA A 270 -1.97 -0.63 6.53
N GLU A 271 -3.23 -0.38 6.90
CA GLU A 271 -3.79 -0.52 8.24
C GLU A 271 -3.86 -1.98 8.68
N ASP A 272 -4.42 -2.88 7.85
CA ASP A 272 -4.42 -4.32 8.15
C ASP A 272 -3.03 -4.96 7.95
N ALA A 273 -2.18 -4.38 7.09
CA ALA A 273 -0.82 -4.86 6.87
C ALA A 273 0.14 -4.55 8.01
N LEU A 274 0.00 -3.43 8.73
CA LEU A 274 1.03 -2.96 9.67
C LEU A 274 1.37 -4.00 10.74
N TRP A 275 0.37 -4.58 11.42
CA TRP A 275 0.66 -5.58 12.44
C TRP A 275 1.30 -6.85 11.84
N MET A 276 0.88 -7.24 10.63
CA MET A 276 1.43 -8.40 9.92
C MET A 276 2.89 -8.17 9.56
N TYR A 277 3.18 -6.98 9.05
CA TYR A 277 4.50 -6.51 8.69
C TYR A 277 5.45 -6.54 9.88
N LEU A 278 5.05 -5.96 11.02
CA LEU A 278 5.85 -5.95 12.25
C LEU A 278 6.14 -7.38 12.74
N ARG A 279 5.14 -8.26 12.71
CA ARG A 279 5.31 -9.67 13.06
C ARG A 279 6.30 -10.38 12.12
N PHE A 280 6.16 -10.22 10.81
CA PHE A 280 7.09 -10.85 9.86
C PHE A 280 8.51 -10.30 10.01
N LYS A 281 8.70 -8.99 10.20
CA LYS A 281 10.03 -8.41 10.44
C LYS A 281 10.67 -8.93 11.72
N SER A 282 9.90 -9.12 12.78
CA SER A 282 10.36 -9.77 14.00
C SER A 282 10.79 -11.22 13.76
N ASP A 283 9.96 -12.00 13.05
CA ASP A 283 10.25 -13.39 12.73
C ASP A 283 11.47 -13.54 11.78
N GLU A 284 11.64 -12.63 10.80
CA GLU A 284 12.84 -12.55 9.95
C GLU A 284 14.11 -12.48 10.80
N LYS A 285 14.13 -11.59 11.81
CA LYS A 285 15.27 -11.43 12.72
C LYS A 285 15.45 -12.65 13.61
N LYS A 286 14.36 -13.14 14.21
CA LYS A 286 14.36 -14.26 15.16
C LYS A 286 14.86 -15.56 14.54
N TYR A 287 14.48 -15.84 13.30
CA TYR A 287 14.84 -17.08 12.60
C TYR A 287 15.97 -16.90 11.58
N HIS A 288 16.56 -15.70 11.49
CA HIS A 288 17.66 -15.37 10.58
C HIS A 288 17.32 -15.66 9.10
N TYR A 289 16.10 -15.33 8.69
CA TYR A 289 15.67 -15.48 7.30
C TYR A 289 16.33 -14.44 6.39
N LYS A 290 16.34 -14.75 5.08
CA LYS A 290 16.62 -13.72 4.08
C LYS A 290 15.58 -12.59 4.20
N PRO A 291 15.94 -11.34 3.87
CA PRO A 291 14.97 -10.25 3.84
C PRO A 291 13.76 -10.61 2.97
N CYS A 292 12.56 -10.42 3.49
CA CYS A 292 11.34 -10.54 2.69
C CYS A 292 10.99 -9.18 2.07
N HIS A 293 10.19 -9.27 1.03
CA HIS A 293 9.63 -8.16 0.29
C HIS A 293 8.13 -8.11 0.52
N TYR A 294 7.58 -6.92 0.63
CA TYR A 294 6.21 -6.71 1.11
C TYR A 294 5.47 -5.87 0.08
N TRP A 295 4.28 -6.30 -0.31
CA TRP A 295 3.39 -5.48 -1.12
C TRP A 295 3.08 -4.18 -0.36
N ILE A 296 3.01 -3.04 -1.07
CA ILE A 296 2.76 -1.70 -0.50
C ILE A 296 3.64 -1.32 0.71
N GLU A 297 4.91 -1.76 0.74
CA GLU A 297 5.83 -1.51 1.87
C GLU A 297 6.02 -0.01 2.16
N GLU A 298 5.98 0.88 1.15
CA GLU A 298 6.13 2.32 1.40
C GLU A 298 4.90 2.88 2.13
N SER A 299 3.68 2.48 1.75
CA SER A 299 2.47 2.87 2.47
C SER A 299 2.45 2.37 3.92
N ILE A 300 2.88 1.13 4.16
CA ILE A 300 2.99 0.57 5.51
C ILE A 300 3.97 1.39 6.34
N LEU A 301 5.11 1.79 5.76
CA LEU A 301 6.12 2.60 6.44
C LEU A 301 5.65 4.05 6.64
N CYS A 302 4.82 4.60 5.76
CA CYS A 302 4.14 5.87 5.98
C CYS A 302 3.24 5.83 7.22
N LEU A 303 2.38 4.82 7.31
CA LEU A 303 1.55 4.62 8.50
C LEU A 303 2.40 4.41 9.76
N PHE A 304 3.43 3.54 9.70
CA PHE A 304 4.27 3.28 10.85
C PHE A 304 5.04 4.53 11.32
N ARG A 305 5.49 5.38 10.39
CA ARG A 305 6.15 6.66 10.71
C ARG A 305 5.24 7.59 11.51
N ARG A 306 3.95 7.64 11.20
CA ARG A 306 2.96 8.45 11.93
C ARG A 306 2.87 7.99 13.40
N TYR A 307 2.84 6.68 13.65
CA TYR A 307 2.88 6.13 15.02
C TYR A 307 4.18 6.46 15.77
N VAL A 308 5.34 6.37 15.10
CA VAL A 308 6.63 6.76 15.70
C VAL A 308 6.65 8.24 16.07
N LEU A 309 6.13 9.10 15.20
CA LEU A 309 6.04 10.54 15.46
C LEU A 309 5.05 10.86 16.58
N ALA A 310 3.92 10.15 16.67
CA ALA A 310 2.97 10.28 17.78
C ALA A 310 3.64 9.99 19.13
N ILE A 311 4.37 8.89 19.25
CA ILE A 311 5.14 8.55 20.47
C ILE A 311 6.18 9.64 20.82
N ILE A 312 6.86 10.20 19.83
CA ILE A 312 7.84 11.28 20.04
C ILE A 312 7.15 12.56 20.53
N GLU A 313 6.00 12.92 19.96
CA GLU A 313 5.22 14.08 20.38
C GLU A 313 4.67 13.91 21.80
N GLU A 314 4.07 12.76 22.09
CA GLU A 314 3.52 12.39 23.40
C GLU A 314 4.58 12.46 24.52
N TYR A 315 5.82 12.07 24.23
CA TYR A 315 6.95 12.26 25.15
C TYR A 315 7.15 13.73 25.52
N PHE A 316 7.01 14.67 24.58
CA PHE A 316 7.10 16.10 24.87
C PHE A 316 5.87 16.67 25.55
N GLN A 317 4.71 16.02 25.41
CA GLN A 317 3.49 16.34 26.16
C GLN A 317 3.55 15.79 27.60
N GLY A 318 4.57 14.99 27.93
CA GLY A 318 4.83 14.50 29.28
C GLY A 318 4.24 13.13 29.58
N MET A 319 3.85 12.36 28.56
CA MET A 319 3.41 10.98 28.73
C MET A 319 4.52 10.09 29.29
N THR A 320 4.11 9.10 30.09
CA THR A 320 4.95 8.21 30.87
C THR A 320 4.64 6.74 30.58
N GLU A 321 5.42 5.81 31.13
CA GLU A 321 5.16 4.38 30.97
C GLU A 321 3.77 3.96 31.48
N GLU A 322 3.19 4.67 32.45
CA GLU A 322 1.85 4.39 32.99
C GLU A 322 0.75 4.59 31.93
N ASP A 323 0.93 5.56 31.02
CA ASP A 323 -0.04 5.90 29.97
C ASP A 323 -0.15 4.82 28.90
N TYR A 324 0.87 3.97 28.76
CA TYR A 324 0.93 2.87 27.78
C TYR A 324 0.66 1.49 28.38
N GLN A 325 0.26 1.37 29.65
CA GLN A 325 0.04 0.03 30.26
C GLN A 325 -1.30 -0.59 29.90
N VAL A 326 -2.27 0.21 29.45
CA VAL A 326 -3.61 -0.26 29.14
C VAL A 326 -3.65 -0.73 27.68
N VAL A 327 -3.81 -2.04 27.48
CA VAL A 327 -3.92 -2.65 26.16
C VAL A 327 -5.34 -3.17 25.98
N GLU A 328 -6.21 -2.37 25.36
CA GLU A 328 -7.62 -2.73 25.14
C GLU A 328 -7.87 -3.28 23.73
N ASP A 329 -7.09 -2.84 22.75
CA ASP A 329 -7.20 -3.20 21.33
C ASP A 329 -5.82 -3.31 20.66
N GLU A 330 -5.82 -3.63 19.36
CA GLU A 330 -4.60 -3.82 18.56
C GLU A 330 -3.78 -2.53 18.41
N GLU A 331 -4.44 -1.37 18.36
CA GLU A 331 -3.79 -0.07 18.22
C GLU A 331 -3.07 0.30 19.54
N ASN A 332 -3.75 0.19 20.67
CA ASN A 332 -3.16 0.39 21.99
C ASN A 332 -1.99 -0.57 22.24
N LYS A 333 -2.08 -1.81 21.73
CA LYS A 333 -0.97 -2.76 21.77
C LYS A 333 0.23 -2.27 20.95
N LEU A 334 0.00 -1.75 19.75
CA LEU A 334 1.05 -1.18 18.91
C LEU A 334 1.75 -0.01 19.62
N PHE A 335 1.00 0.92 20.20
CA PHE A 335 1.56 2.03 20.98
C PHE A 335 2.37 1.53 22.18
N HIS A 336 1.86 0.54 22.93
CA HIS A 336 2.58 -0.09 24.03
C HIS A 336 3.92 -0.69 23.58
N ASP A 337 3.89 -1.58 22.58
CA ASP A 337 5.09 -2.28 22.09
C ASP A 337 6.12 -1.28 21.55
N LEU A 338 5.65 -0.28 20.78
CA LEU A 338 6.50 0.77 20.22
C LEU A 338 7.15 1.64 21.31
N PHE A 339 6.38 2.08 22.31
CA PHE A 339 6.91 2.81 23.46
C PHE A 339 7.99 1.99 24.17
N MET A 340 7.72 0.71 24.44
CA MET A 340 8.65 -0.19 25.13
C MET A 340 9.95 -0.41 24.36
N ILE A 341 9.89 -0.47 23.03
CA ILE A 341 11.08 -0.55 22.17
C ILE A 341 11.90 0.76 22.20
N LEU A 342 11.23 1.92 22.27
CA LEU A 342 11.89 3.22 22.20
C LEU A 342 12.28 3.80 23.58
N LYS A 343 11.75 3.29 24.70
CA LYS A 343 11.83 3.98 26.00
C LYS A 343 13.25 4.29 26.48
N ASP A 344 14.21 3.44 26.17
CA ASP A 344 15.61 3.61 26.57
C ASP A 344 16.49 4.24 25.48
N ARG A 345 15.93 4.55 24.31
CA ARG A 345 16.67 5.17 23.21
C ARG A 345 16.98 6.64 23.48
N GLU A 346 18.21 7.04 23.19
CA GLU A 346 18.68 8.42 23.32
C GLU A 346 18.71 9.09 21.94
N PHE A 347 18.17 10.30 21.85
CA PHE A 347 18.22 11.16 20.67
C PHE A 347 18.90 12.47 21.08
N ASN A 348 20.06 12.75 20.51
CA ASN A 348 20.89 13.90 20.87
C ASN A 348 20.92 14.99 19.78
N SER A 349 20.25 14.73 18.66
CA SER A 349 20.12 15.64 17.53
C SER A 349 18.85 15.33 16.73
N ILE A 350 18.42 16.29 15.90
CA ILE A 350 17.35 16.04 14.93
C ILE A 350 17.74 14.96 13.92
N ASP A 351 19.02 14.82 13.58
CA ASP A 351 19.51 13.79 12.66
C ASP A 351 19.29 12.37 13.20
N ASP A 352 19.36 12.17 14.52
CA ASP A 352 19.05 10.87 15.13
C ASP A 352 17.58 10.48 14.91
N ILE A 353 16.68 11.47 15.00
CA ILE A 353 15.24 11.29 14.78
C ILE A 353 14.97 11.07 13.29
N ILE A 354 15.51 11.92 12.41
CA ILE A 354 15.37 11.78 10.96
C ILE A 354 15.90 10.40 10.49
N SER A 355 17.03 9.95 11.04
CA SER A 355 17.59 8.63 10.72
C SER A 355 16.67 7.49 11.15
N LEU A 356 15.90 7.64 12.24
CA LEU A 356 14.88 6.67 12.63
C LEU A 356 13.67 6.71 11.69
N LEU A 357 13.24 7.89 11.27
CA LEU A 357 12.03 8.09 10.44
C LEU A 357 12.23 7.70 8.97
N LYS A 358 13.47 7.61 8.49
CA LYS A 358 13.78 7.03 7.16
C LYS A 358 13.37 5.56 7.09
N ASN A 359 13.04 5.09 5.89
CA ASN A 359 12.55 3.72 5.67
C ASN A 359 13.46 2.64 6.26
N ASP A 360 14.78 2.77 6.10
CA ASP A 360 15.72 1.81 6.68
C ASP A 360 15.68 1.83 8.22
N GLY A 361 15.54 3.01 8.83
CA GLY A 361 15.38 3.15 10.28
C GLY A 361 14.10 2.50 10.81
N LEU A 362 12.99 2.72 10.12
CA LEU A 362 11.69 2.12 10.44
C LEU A 362 11.71 0.60 10.23
N LYS A 363 12.34 0.11 9.16
CA LYS A 363 12.54 -1.33 8.91
C LYS A 363 13.36 -2.00 10.00
N GLU A 364 14.44 -1.36 10.48
CA GLU A 364 15.21 -1.88 11.61
C GLU A 364 14.43 -1.83 12.92
N LEU A 365 13.62 -0.79 13.14
CA LEU A 365 12.74 -0.68 14.30
C LEU A 365 11.71 -1.81 14.32
N ALA A 366 11.07 -2.09 13.18
CA ALA A 366 10.05 -3.11 13.00
C ALA A 366 10.53 -4.53 13.40
N LYS A 367 11.82 -4.82 13.29
CA LYS A 367 12.40 -6.12 13.69
C LYS A 367 12.43 -6.34 15.21
N ASN A 368 12.03 -5.37 16.03
CA ASN A 368 12.07 -5.47 17.50
C ASN A 368 10.69 -5.68 18.13
N PHE A 369 9.65 -5.85 17.32
CA PHE A 369 8.29 -6.17 17.77
C PHE A 369 8.13 -7.62 18.21
#